data_AF-A0A6I0EH85-F1
#
_entry.id   AF-A0A6I0EH85-F1
#
_cell.length_a   1.000
_cell.length_b   1.000
_cell.length_c   1.000
_cell.angle_alpha   90.00
_cell.angle_beta   90.00
_cell.angle_gamma   90.00
#
_symmetry.space_group_name_H-M   'P 1'
#
loop_
_entity.id
_entity.type
_entity.pdbx_description
1 polymer ?
#
loop_
_entity_poly.entity_id
_entity_poly.type
_entity_poly.pdbx_seq_one_letter_code
_entity_poly.pdbx_strand_id
1 'polypeptide(L)'
;MSQVTKLLRQRIDQRRTVLLPQLSDERESYAGRFAYPARREVRRLMRSSARLADLAVVFPGALYALATRRGSQEQRDAAIALIEEGAALKTVARTLDLPLWLRRLPPEAFQKVIAPVPSSESFTRRVATRLPAAPSHSALWLDSVAFGAKACHEDFALWLADQTIFGEPGRPEQMFGVLAAYAWHSRATQTRAHGLIVVPWRPEIAFDTALCAAKSWLNRMRLTLQLGPGVLTDPWLSGGQVRSYTFVPLLDRAEILAEARAMQNCADQYAERLADDRCRLFSIRREREHVATLEIGPHSREAGMLAITQLKGRHNMAAPLDVWQAAYAWLAAQSGLRRLPPRIPPERRLDEDMWRQLMGPYRKRTDGAPWLPELATQAVFDSLNAEMADLARRGGVSSWLFT
;
A
#
# COMPACT_ATOMS: atom_id res chain seq x y z
N MET A 1 5.83 21.96 73.02
CA MET A 1 5.68 21.41 71.65
C MET A 1 5.15 19.99 71.75
N SER A 2 3.94 19.79 71.24
CA SER A 2 2.98 18.77 71.68
C SER A 2 3.26 17.35 71.14
N GLN A 3 2.96 16.34 71.96
CA GLN A 3 2.94 14.91 71.61
C GLN A 3 2.05 14.60 70.38
N VAL A 4 1.16 15.52 70.00
CA VAL A 4 0.31 15.44 68.80
C VAL A 4 1.13 15.42 67.50
N THR A 5 2.30 16.07 67.45
CA THR A 5 3.16 16.09 66.25
C THR A 5 3.90 14.77 66.03
N LYS A 6 4.09 13.95 67.08
CA LYS A 6 4.68 12.60 66.96
C LYS A 6 3.68 11.58 66.44
N LEU A 7 2.39 11.70 66.79
CA LEU A 7 1.33 10.80 66.32
C LEU A 7 0.95 11.04 64.85
N LEU A 8 1.10 12.27 64.34
CA LEU A 8 0.85 12.57 62.93
C LEU A 8 1.99 12.10 62.00
N ARG A 9 3.23 12.01 62.48
CA ARG A 9 4.33 11.39 61.70
C ARG A 9 4.23 9.87 61.62
N GLN A 10 3.66 9.21 62.63
CA GLN A 10 3.47 7.76 62.61
C GLN A 10 2.34 7.28 61.68
N ARG A 11 1.41 8.15 61.26
CA ARG A 11 0.32 7.78 60.34
C ARG A 11 0.65 7.95 58.85
N ILE A 12 1.77 8.59 58.50
CA ILE A 12 2.15 8.82 57.10
C ILE A 12 3.06 7.70 56.54
N ASP A 13 3.72 6.91 57.40
CA ASP A 13 4.66 5.85 57.01
C ASP A 13 4.08 4.43 56.92
N GLN A 14 2.75 4.28 56.90
CA GLN A 14 2.08 2.99 56.66
C GLN A 14 1.44 2.87 55.27
N ARG A 15 2.00 3.56 54.26
CA ARG A 15 1.99 2.93 52.92
C ARG A 15 2.98 1.77 53.02
N ARG A 16 2.49 0.60 53.45
CA ARG A 16 3.16 -0.68 53.18
C ARG A 16 3.46 -0.69 51.69
N THR A 17 4.70 -0.34 51.34
CA THR A 17 5.28 -0.69 50.06
C THR A 17 5.30 -2.20 50.08
N VAL A 18 4.23 -2.83 49.56
CA VAL A 18 4.19 -4.27 49.38
C VAL A 18 5.37 -4.56 48.47
N LEU A 19 6.45 -5.05 49.06
CA LEU A 19 7.64 -5.49 48.35
C LEU A 19 7.18 -6.70 47.53
N LEU A 20 6.80 -6.44 46.29
CA LEU A 20 6.46 -7.49 45.36
C LEU A 20 7.67 -8.42 45.21
N PRO A 21 7.47 -9.74 45.21
CA PRO A 21 8.56 -10.69 45.08
C PRO A 21 9.37 -10.41 43.79
N GLN A 22 10.67 -10.64 43.85
CA GLN A 22 11.53 -10.53 42.67
C GLN A 22 11.16 -11.61 41.65
N LEU A 23 11.23 -11.29 40.36
CA LEU A 23 11.07 -12.29 39.29
C LEU A 23 12.34 -13.16 39.25
N SER A 24 12.22 -14.41 38.80
CA SER A 24 13.39 -15.19 38.43
C SER A 24 14.12 -14.53 37.26
N ASP A 25 15.42 -14.79 37.12
CA ASP A 25 16.26 -14.22 36.05
C ASP A 25 15.69 -14.50 34.65
N GLU A 26 15.14 -15.70 34.44
CA GLU A 26 14.47 -16.07 33.19
C GLU A 26 13.23 -15.22 32.91
N ARG A 27 12.37 -15.02 33.91
CA ARG A 27 11.14 -14.22 33.80
C ARG A 27 11.46 -12.74 33.63
N GLU A 28 12.51 -12.25 34.28
CA GLU A 28 13.00 -10.88 34.14
C GLU A 28 13.57 -10.64 32.72
N SER A 29 14.36 -11.59 32.21
CA SER A 29 14.85 -11.60 30.83
C SER A 29 13.70 -11.60 29.82
N TYR A 30 12.70 -12.47 30.03
CA TYR A 30 11.52 -12.54 29.16
C TYR A 30 10.70 -11.25 29.18
N ALA A 31 10.49 -10.64 30.35
CA ALA A 31 9.83 -9.34 30.47
C ALA A 31 10.56 -8.23 29.68
N GLY A 32 11.87 -8.34 29.53
CA GLY A 32 12.70 -7.46 28.72
C GLY A 32 12.36 -7.47 27.22
N ARG A 33 11.69 -8.50 26.72
CA ARG A 33 11.31 -8.62 25.29
C ARG A 33 10.13 -7.75 24.88
N PHE A 34 9.27 -7.38 25.84
CA PHE A 34 8.15 -6.48 25.58
C PHE A 34 8.62 -5.06 25.23
N ALA A 35 7.76 -4.25 24.59
CA ALA A 35 8.07 -2.87 24.26
C ALA A 35 8.42 -2.04 25.50
N TYR A 36 9.43 -1.17 25.39
CA TYR A 36 9.95 -0.36 26.50
C TYR A 36 8.86 0.35 27.32
N PRO A 37 7.85 1.01 26.73
CA PRO A 37 6.78 1.67 27.49
C PRO A 37 5.94 0.72 28.36
N ALA A 38 5.80 -0.55 27.96
CA ALA A 38 4.99 -1.54 28.65
C ALA A 38 5.79 -2.36 29.69
N ARG A 39 7.12 -2.46 29.56
CA ARG A 39 7.97 -3.35 30.40
C ARG A 39 7.76 -3.18 31.89
N ARG A 40 7.66 -1.94 32.38
CA ARG A 40 7.46 -1.66 33.81
C ARG A 40 6.17 -2.29 34.33
N GLU A 41 5.09 -2.11 33.58
CA GLU A 41 3.78 -2.60 33.96
C GLU A 41 3.67 -4.11 33.78
N VAL A 42 4.26 -4.66 32.72
CA VAL A 42 4.43 -6.10 32.53
C VAL A 42 5.11 -6.73 33.75
N ARG A 43 6.24 -6.19 34.20
CA ARG A 43 6.92 -6.68 35.42
C ARG A 43 6.04 -6.58 36.65
N ARG A 44 5.31 -5.48 36.82
CA ARG A 44 4.37 -5.30 37.94
C ARG A 44 3.32 -6.41 37.97
N LEU A 45 2.70 -6.71 36.82
CA LEU A 45 1.70 -7.76 36.68
C LEU A 45 2.30 -9.16 36.90
N MET A 46 3.47 -9.44 36.35
CA MET A 46 4.14 -10.73 36.54
C MET A 46 4.53 -10.99 38.01
N ARG A 47 4.85 -9.94 38.78
CA ARG A 47 5.17 -10.06 40.21
C ARG A 47 3.94 -10.15 41.09
N SER A 48 2.77 -9.70 40.64
CA SER A 48 1.55 -9.75 41.43
C SER A 48 0.89 -11.13 41.44
N SER A 49 1.10 -11.95 40.41
CA SER A 49 0.56 -13.31 40.35
C SER A 49 1.43 -14.23 39.49
N ALA A 50 1.68 -15.45 39.98
CA ALA A 50 2.37 -16.48 39.20
C ALA A 50 1.63 -16.81 37.90
N ARG A 51 0.28 -16.76 37.89
CA ARG A 51 -0.54 -16.98 36.70
C ARG A 51 -0.38 -15.86 35.66
N LEU A 52 -0.19 -14.62 36.10
CA LEU A 52 0.13 -13.50 35.20
C LEU A 52 1.55 -13.64 34.62
N ALA A 53 2.51 -14.16 35.39
CA ALA A 53 3.82 -14.50 34.87
C ALA A 53 3.75 -15.61 33.81
N ASP A 54 2.92 -16.63 34.00
CA ASP A 54 2.70 -17.69 33.00
C ASP A 54 1.98 -17.14 31.76
N LEU A 55 0.99 -16.27 31.94
CA LEU A 55 0.28 -15.60 30.84
C LEU A 55 1.24 -14.85 29.91
N ALA A 56 2.28 -14.23 30.46
CA ALA A 56 3.30 -13.53 29.67
C ALA A 56 3.94 -14.44 28.62
N VAL A 57 4.10 -15.72 28.95
CA VAL A 57 4.73 -16.72 28.08
C VAL A 57 3.69 -17.33 27.13
N VAL A 58 2.52 -17.73 27.64
CA VAL A 58 1.53 -18.49 26.84
C VAL A 58 0.60 -17.62 26.00
N PHE A 59 0.45 -16.35 26.34
CA PHE A 59 -0.35 -15.38 25.61
C PHE A 59 0.20 -13.94 25.78
N PRO A 60 1.35 -13.62 25.17
CA PRO A 60 1.99 -12.32 25.32
C PRO A 60 1.07 -11.13 24.98
N GLY A 61 0.22 -11.27 23.95
CA GLY A 61 -0.72 -10.23 23.55
C GLY A 61 -1.77 -9.87 24.62
N ALA A 62 -2.22 -10.85 25.40
CA ALA A 62 -3.17 -10.61 26.49
C ALA A 62 -2.51 -9.87 27.65
N LEU A 63 -1.29 -10.28 28.03
CA LEU A 63 -0.52 -9.56 29.04
C LEU A 63 -0.22 -8.13 28.60
N TYR A 64 0.18 -7.94 27.34
CA TYR A 64 0.45 -6.62 26.79
C TYR A 64 -0.79 -5.73 26.83
N ALA A 65 -1.96 -6.25 26.44
CA ALA A 65 -3.21 -5.50 26.49
C ALA A 65 -3.58 -5.04 27.91
N LEU A 66 -3.35 -5.90 28.92
CA LEU A 66 -3.50 -5.52 30.34
C LEU A 66 -2.50 -4.43 30.74
N ALA A 67 -1.23 -4.60 30.39
CA ALA A 67 -0.15 -3.67 30.73
C ALA A 67 -0.32 -2.29 30.07
N THR A 68 -0.85 -2.22 28.85
CA THR A 68 -1.13 -0.95 28.16
C THR A 68 -2.53 -0.42 28.44
N ARG A 69 -3.26 -1.01 29.39
CA ARG A 69 -4.61 -0.60 29.80
C ARG A 69 -5.61 -0.50 28.63
N ARG A 70 -5.56 -1.47 27.70
CA ARG A 70 -6.57 -1.58 26.64
C ARG A 70 -7.94 -1.91 27.25
N GLY A 71 -9.02 -1.42 26.66
CA GLY A 71 -10.40 -1.68 27.10
C GLY A 71 -10.83 -0.88 28.34
N SER A 72 -12.00 -1.21 28.90
CA SER A 72 -12.47 -0.61 30.15
C SER A 72 -11.72 -1.18 31.37
N GLN A 73 -11.80 -0.47 32.50
CA GLN A 73 -11.22 -0.99 33.75
C GLN A 73 -11.89 -2.28 34.20
N GLU A 74 -13.23 -2.32 34.15
CA GLU A 74 -14.02 -3.50 34.51
C GLU A 74 -13.63 -4.74 33.71
N GLN A 75 -13.41 -4.59 32.39
CA GLN A 75 -12.96 -5.69 31.52
C GLN A 75 -11.59 -6.22 31.96
N ARG A 76 -10.66 -5.34 32.35
CA ARG A 76 -9.33 -5.75 32.80
C ARG A 76 -9.38 -6.43 34.15
N ASP A 77 -10.14 -5.89 35.10
CA ASP A 77 -10.28 -6.46 36.44
C ASP A 77 -10.92 -7.85 36.36
N ALA A 78 -11.97 -8.01 35.55
CA ALA A 78 -12.60 -9.31 35.27
C ALA A 78 -11.62 -10.29 34.58
N ALA A 79 -10.81 -9.82 33.63
CA ALA A 79 -9.81 -10.67 32.99
C ALA A 79 -8.73 -11.13 33.97
N ILE A 80 -8.25 -10.24 34.86
CA ILE A 80 -7.25 -10.57 35.89
C ILE A 80 -7.82 -11.63 36.84
N ALA A 81 -9.06 -11.46 37.33
CA ALA A 81 -9.71 -12.46 38.18
C ALA A 81 -9.78 -13.83 37.51
N LEU A 82 -10.22 -13.89 36.23
CA LEU A 82 -10.25 -15.13 35.45
C LEU A 82 -8.87 -15.78 35.30
N ILE A 83 -7.81 -14.99 35.13
CA ILE A 83 -6.43 -15.50 35.02
C ILE A 83 -5.97 -16.11 36.35
N GLU A 84 -6.26 -15.44 37.46
CA GLU A 84 -5.89 -15.89 38.80
C GLU A 84 -6.64 -17.16 39.21
N GLU A 85 -7.91 -17.27 38.81
CA GLU A 85 -8.73 -18.48 38.96
C GLU A 85 -8.30 -19.64 38.05
N GLY A 86 -7.40 -19.40 37.09
CA GLY A 86 -6.93 -20.42 36.16
C GLY A 86 -7.94 -20.77 35.06
N ALA A 87 -8.80 -19.83 34.68
CA ALA A 87 -9.78 -20.03 33.62
C ALA A 87 -9.12 -20.31 32.25
N ALA A 88 -9.89 -20.90 31.34
CA ALA A 88 -9.43 -21.18 29.99
C ALA A 88 -9.03 -19.89 29.23
N LEU A 89 -7.91 -19.93 28.50
CA LEU A 89 -7.40 -18.78 27.73
C LEU A 89 -8.42 -18.19 26.75
N LYS A 90 -9.31 -19.02 26.18
CA LYS A 90 -10.38 -18.56 25.28
C LYS A 90 -11.35 -17.61 26.01
N THR A 91 -11.64 -17.86 27.29
CA THR A 91 -12.49 -17.01 28.11
C THR A 91 -11.80 -15.68 28.38
N VAL A 92 -10.52 -15.70 28.78
CA VAL A 92 -9.71 -14.49 28.99
C VAL A 92 -9.61 -13.65 27.71
N ALA A 93 -9.35 -14.29 26.57
CA ALA A 93 -9.26 -13.64 25.26
C ALA A 93 -10.56 -12.90 24.91
N ARG A 94 -11.71 -13.55 25.13
CA ARG A 94 -13.03 -12.97 24.89
C ARG A 94 -13.30 -11.79 25.82
N THR A 95 -12.93 -11.87 27.09
CA THR A 95 -13.10 -10.76 28.06
C THR A 95 -12.27 -9.53 27.66
N LEU A 96 -11.08 -9.74 27.08
CA LEU A 96 -10.20 -8.68 26.61
C LEU A 96 -10.48 -8.21 25.16
N ASP A 97 -11.48 -8.79 24.49
CA ASP A 97 -11.77 -8.57 23.08
C ASP A 97 -10.54 -8.79 22.17
N LEU A 98 -9.86 -9.93 22.38
CA LEU A 98 -8.67 -10.34 21.65
C LEU A 98 -8.90 -11.67 20.91
N PRO A 99 -8.52 -11.77 19.63
CA PRO A 99 -8.49 -13.06 18.96
C PRO A 99 -7.46 -14.01 19.58
N LEU A 100 -7.86 -15.26 19.76
CA LEU A 100 -7.01 -16.27 20.40
C LEU A 100 -5.71 -16.55 19.62
N TRP A 101 -5.69 -16.31 18.30
CA TRP A 101 -4.48 -16.54 17.48
C TRP A 101 -3.31 -15.61 17.85
N LEU A 102 -3.59 -14.44 18.46
CA LEU A 102 -2.54 -13.54 18.96
C LEU A 102 -1.64 -14.19 20.02
N ARG A 103 -2.09 -15.27 20.66
CA ARG A 103 -1.29 -16.03 21.63
C ARG A 103 -0.03 -16.65 21.01
N ARG A 104 -0.01 -16.84 19.69
CA ARG A 104 1.13 -17.44 18.97
C ARG A 104 2.21 -16.41 18.62
N LEU A 105 1.92 -15.12 18.77
CA LEU A 105 2.88 -14.07 18.49
C LEU A 105 3.82 -13.87 19.67
N PRO A 106 5.10 -13.55 19.40
CA PRO A 106 6.06 -13.27 20.45
C PRO A 106 5.85 -11.85 21.03
N PRO A 107 6.42 -11.52 22.21
CA PRO A 107 6.33 -10.19 22.80
C PRO A 107 6.73 -9.04 21.86
N GLU A 108 7.69 -9.29 20.98
CA GLU A 108 8.21 -8.34 19.99
C GLU A 108 7.15 -7.84 19.01
N ALA A 109 6.05 -8.59 18.81
CA ALA A 109 4.93 -8.19 17.97
C ALA A 109 4.17 -6.98 18.53
N PHE A 110 4.22 -6.77 19.85
CA PHE A 110 3.38 -5.82 20.56
C PHE A 110 4.19 -4.57 20.92
N GLN A 111 4.38 -3.69 19.93
CA GLN A 111 5.14 -2.44 20.08
C GLN A 111 4.26 -1.20 20.30
N LYS A 112 2.99 -1.28 19.88
CA LYS A 112 2.01 -0.20 19.93
C LYS A 112 0.69 -0.73 20.47
N VAL A 113 -0.27 0.15 20.69
CA VAL A 113 -1.65 -0.24 21.00
C VAL A 113 -2.14 -1.22 19.93
N ILE A 114 -2.61 -2.39 20.36
CA ILE A 114 -3.07 -3.45 19.48
C ILE A 114 -4.34 -2.95 18.76
N ALA A 115 -4.24 -2.69 17.46
CA ALA A 115 -5.36 -2.31 16.62
C ALA A 115 -6.41 -3.43 16.53
N PRO A 116 -7.66 -3.13 16.12
CA PRO A 116 -8.60 -4.15 15.74
C PRO A 116 -8.00 -5.06 14.67
N VAL A 117 -8.06 -6.37 14.92
CA VAL A 117 -7.50 -7.41 14.05
C VAL A 117 -8.60 -8.40 13.66
N PRO A 118 -8.47 -9.08 12.51
CA PRO A 118 -9.42 -10.11 12.09
C PRO A 118 -9.60 -11.20 13.13
N SER A 119 -10.86 -11.59 13.32
CA SER A 119 -11.28 -12.56 14.33
C SER A 119 -12.18 -13.67 13.77
N SER A 120 -12.48 -13.65 12.47
CA SER A 120 -13.30 -14.70 11.86
C SER A 120 -12.65 -16.07 12.04
N GLU A 121 -13.48 -17.11 12.08
CA GLU A 121 -13.00 -18.47 12.27
C GLU A 121 -12.11 -18.93 11.11
N SER A 122 -12.49 -18.58 9.87
CA SER A 122 -11.72 -18.90 8.67
C SER A 122 -10.36 -18.21 8.68
N PHE A 123 -10.30 -16.93 9.07
CA PHE A 123 -9.05 -16.19 9.21
C PHE A 123 -8.17 -16.79 10.31
N THR A 124 -8.73 -17.03 11.49
CA THR A 124 -8.02 -17.56 12.67
C THR A 124 -7.31 -18.88 12.37
N ARG A 125 -7.98 -19.79 11.64
CA ARG A 125 -7.40 -21.08 11.23
C ARG A 125 -6.22 -20.89 10.25
N ARG A 126 -6.30 -19.88 9.37
CA ARG A 126 -5.36 -19.65 8.27
C ARG A 126 -4.15 -18.80 8.67
N VAL A 127 -4.33 -17.77 9.50
CA VAL A 127 -3.25 -16.83 9.83
C VAL A 127 -2.13 -17.47 10.64
N ALA A 128 -2.47 -18.49 11.43
CA ALA A 128 -1.56 -19.11 12.38
C ALA A 128 -0.39 -19.87 11.72
N THR A 129 -0.51 -20.25 10.45
CA THR A 129 0.55 -20.86 9.64
C THR A 129 1.39 -19.83 8.87
N ARG A 130 1.05 -18.54 8.97
CA ARG A 130 1.67 -17.42 8.24
C ARG A 130 2.48 -16.49 9.14
N LEU A 131 2.76 -16.94 10.37
CA LEU A 131 3.51 -16.15 11.33
C LEU A 131 4.96 -15.99 10.84
N PRO A 132 5.57 -14.81 11.02
CA PRO A 132 6.94 -14.61 10.61
C PRO A 132 7.88 -15.50 11.43
N ALA A 133 8.89 -16.07 10.77
CA ALA A 133 9.89 -16.91 11.43
C ALA A 133 10.79 -16.11 12.39
N ALA A 134 11.13 -14.87 12.02
CA ALA A 134 11.95 -13.98 12.85
C ALA A 134 11.07 -13.11 13.75
N PRO A 135 11.26 -13.13 15.10
CA PRO A 135 10.47 -12.32 16.02
C PRO A 135 10.52 -10.82 15.73
N SER A 136 11.66 -10.31 15.24
CA SER A 136 11.86 -8.91 14.86
C SER A 136 10.89 -8.41 13.78
N HIS A 137 10.37 -9.31 12.94
CA HIS A 137 9.43 -8.96 11.87
C HIS A 137 7.98 -8.87 12.36
N SER A 138 7.69 -9.41 13.55
CA SER A 138 6.32 -9.65 14.03
C SER A 138 5.52 -8.37 14.23
N ALA A 139 6.18 -7.26 14.62
CA ALA A 139 5.49 -6.00 14.84
C ALA A 139 4.93 -5.42 13.54
N LEU A 140 5.78 -5.27 12.52
CA LEU A 140 5.35 -4.77 11.22
C LEU A 140 4.38 -5.74 10.54
N TRP A 141 4.62 -7.05 10.65
CA TRP A 141 3.69 -8.06 10.16
C TRP A 141 2.30 -7.92 10.78
N LEU A 142 2.20 -7.77 12.12
CA LEU A 142 0.92 -7.62 12.82
C LEU A 142 0.20 -6.32 12.41
N ASP A 143 0.93 -5.20 12.38
CA ASP A 143 0.38 -3.91 11.93
C ASP A 143 -0.12 -4.00 10.48
N SER A 144 0.59 -4.73 9.61
CA SER A 144 0.23 -4.92 8.20
C SER A 144 -1.01 -5.80 8.00
N VAL A 145 -1.15 -6.85 8.81
CA VAL A 145 -2.34 -7.71 8.83
C VAL A 145 -3.57 -6.93 9.29
N ALA A 146 -3.43 -6.17 10.38
CA ALA A 146 -4.51 -5.30 10.87
C ALA A 146 -4.90 -4.27 9.81
N PHE A 147 -3.91 -3.61 9.19
CA PHE A 147 -4.13 -2.66 8.10
C PHE A 147 -4.83 -3.31 6.91
N GLY A 148 -4.34 -4.45 6.41
CA GLY A 148 -4.91 -5.11 5.23
C GLY A 148 -6.39 -5.47 5.39
N ALA A 149 -6.78 -5.89 6.60
CA ALA A 149 -8.17 -6.20 6.91
C ALA A 149 -9.04 -4.95 6.99
N LYS A 150 -8.52 -3.88 7.60
CA LYS A 150 -9.18 -2.57 7.70
C LYS A 150 -9.36 -1.92 6.33
N ALA A 151 -8.30 -1.92 5.53
CA ALA A 151 -8.22 -1.21 4.26
C ALA A 151 -8.88 -1.96 3.11
N CYS A 152 -8.94 -3.30 3.16
CA CYS A 152 -9.55 -4.10 2.10
C CYS A 152 -10.51 -5.15 2.66
N HIS A 153 -10.00 -6.32 3.05
CA HIS A 153 -10.75 -7.42 3.65
C HIS A 153 -9.79 -8.53 4.14
N GLU A 154 -10.33 -9.54 4.82
CA GLU A 154 -9.55 -10.63 5.42
C GLU A 154 -8.71 -11.44 4.42
N ASP A 155 -9.20 -11.71 3.20
CA ASP A 155 -8.38 -12.45 2.21
C ASP A 155 -7.12 -11.66 1.80
N PHE A 156 -7.20 -10.33 1.74
CA PHE A 156 -6.06 -9.48 1.43
C PHE A 156 -5.09 -9.42 2.61
N ALA A 157 -5.61 -9.40 3.84
CA ALA A 157 -4.78 -9.50 5.05
C ALA A 157 -4.04 -10.84 5.13
N LEU A 158 -4.68 -11.96 4.77
CA LEU A 158 -4.02 -13.27 4.70
C LEU A 158 -2.97 -13.32 3.60
N TRP A 159 -3.28 -12.74 2.44
CA TRP A 159 -2.32 -12.61 1.35
C TRP A 159 -1.12 -11.77 1.76
N LEU A 160 -1.31 -10.63 2.46
CA LEU A 160 -0.21 -9.84 3.01
C LEU A 160 0.61 -10.62 4.04
N ALA A 161 -0.05 -11.40 4.90
CA ALA A 161 0.63 -12.20 5.91
C ALA A 161 1.59 -13.26 5.32
N ASP A 162 1.34 -13.70 4.08
CA ASP A 162 2.20 -14.65 3.36
C ASP A 162 3.48 -14.01 2.78
N GLN A 163 3.62 -12.68 2.82
CA GLN A 163 4.73 -11.98 2.14
C GLN A 163 5.99 -11.89 3.00
N THR A 164 7.16 -11.98 2.34
CA THR A 164 8.48 -11.91 3.00
C THR A 164 9.11 -10.52 2.95
N ILE A 165 8.32 -9.48 3.30
CA ILE A 165 8.69 -8.06 3.12
C ILE A 165 8.81 -7.28 4.44
N PHE A 166 8.73 -7.98 5.56
CA PHE A 166 8.64 -7.39 6.91
C PHE A 166 10.01 -7.26 7.62
N GLY A 167 11.11 -7.48 6.90
CA GLY A 167 12.47 -7.44 7.45
C GLY A 167 12.96 -6.04 7.80
N GLU A 168 12.42 -5.02 7.13
CA GLU A 168 12.78 -3.62 7.35
C GLU A 168 11.61 -2.86 8.01
N PRO A 169 11.87 -1.90 8.91
CA PRO A 169 10.83 -1.04 9.47
C PRO A 169 10.01 -0.33 8.38
N GLY A 170 8.74 -0.05 8.66
CA GLY A 170 7.85 0.58 7.71
C GLY A 170 6.53 1.00 8.33
N ARG A 171 5.72 1.74 7.55
CA ARG A 171 4.35 2.13 7.92
C ARG A 171 3.38 1.45 6.95
N PRO A 172 2.54 0.50 7.42
CA PRO A 172 1.64 -0.24 6.54
C PRO A 172 0.72 0.65 5.69
N GLU A 173 0.30 1.79 6.22
CA GLU A 173 -0.54 2.77 5.53
C GLU A 173 0.11 3.31 4.25
N GLN A 174 1.41 3.61 4.31
CA GLN A 174 2.20 4.11 3.18
C GLN A 174 2.57 2.96 2.25
N MET A 175 3.03 1.84 2.82
CA MET A 175 3.49 0.69 2.03
C MET A 175 2.34 0.09 1.20
N PHE A 176 1.17 -0.12 1.81
CA PHE A 176 0.10 -0.91 1.23
C PHE A 176 -1.13 -0.09 0.83
N GLY A 177 -1.14 1.22 1.04
CA GLY A 177 -2.31 2.08 0.79
C GLY A 177 -2.87 1.96 -0.62
N VAL A 178 -2.01 2.09 -1.63
CA VAL A 178 -2.39 1.94 -3.05
C VAL A 178 -2.77 0.50 -3.37
N LEU A 179 -2.01 -0.47 -2.88
CA LEU A 179 -2.23 -1.89 -3.15
C LEU A 179 -3.56 -2.38 -2.57
N ALA A 180 -3.92 -1.92 -1.37
CA ALA A 180 -5.20 -2.22 -0.74
C ALA A 180 -6.38 -1.59 -1.48
N ALA A 181 -6.25 -0.34 -1.96
CA ALA A 181 -7.28 0.31 -2.77
C ALA A 181 -7.49 -0.41 -4.10
N TYR A 182 -6.41 -0.78 -4.78
CA TYR A 182 -6.43 -1.60 -5.99
C TYR A 182 -7.12 -2.96 -5.74
N ALA A 183 -6.75 -3.66 -4.66
CA ALA A 183 -7.34 -4.95 -4.32
C ALA A 183 -8.84 -4.85 -4.02
N TRP A 184 -9.24 -3.78 -3.32
CA TRP A 184 -10.64 -3.51 -3.06
C TRP A 184 -11.43 -3.20 -4.34
N HIS A 185 -10.92 -2.30 -5.19
CA HIS A 185 -11.55 -1.97 -6.47
C HIS A 185 -11.59 -3.16 -7.44
N SER A 186 -10.67 -4.11 -7.32
CA SER A 186 -10.69 -5.35 -8.12
C SER A 186 -11.97 -6.17 -7.89
N ARG A 187 -12.59 -6.07 -6.71
CA ARG A 187 -13.85 -6.74 -6.36
C ARG A 187 -15.07 -5.83 -6.51
N ALA A 188 -14.89 -4.51 -6.53
CA ALA A 188 -15.97 -3.54 -6.64
C ALA A 188 -16.31 -3.24 -8.12
N THR A 189 -16.85 -4.23 -8.82
CA THR A 189 -17.06 -4.22 -10.29
C THR A 189 -17.94 -3.07 -10.80
N GLN A 190 -18.78 -2.51 -9.93
CA GLN A 190 -19.68 -1.39 -10.25
C GLN A 190 -19.01 -0.01 -10.17
N THR A 191 -17.74 0.07 -9.76
CA THR A 191 -17.04 1.35 -9.57
C THR A 191 -16.31 1.79 -10.85
N ARG A 192 -16.23 3.09 -11.10
CA ARG A 192 -15.47 3.61 -12.25
C ARG A 192 -13.99 3.24 -12.20
N ALA A 193 -13.39 3.26 -11.01
CA ALA A 193 -11.99 2.87 -10.82
C ALA A 193 -11.74 1.38 -11.07
N HIS A 194 -12.76 0.50 -10.95
CA HIS A 194 -12.65 -0.89 -11.40
C HIS A 194 -12.45 -0.98 -12.92
N GLY A 195 -13.10 -0.11 -13.70
CA GLY A 195 -12.95 -0.08 -15.16
C GLY A 195 -11.53 0.22 -15.65
N LEU A 196 -10.65 0.70 -14.76
CA LEU A 196 -9.23 0.95 -15.02
C LEU A 196 -8.34 -0.25 -14.68
N ILE A 197 -8.90 -1.33 -14.14
CA ILE A 197 -8.18 -2.53 -13.76
C ILE A 197 -8.13 -3.49 -14.94
N VAL A 198 -6.92 -3.90 -15.35
CA VAL A 198 -6.72 -4.90 -16.41
C VAL A 198 -6.51 -6.30 -15.82
N VAL A 199 -5.67 -6.40 -14.79
CA VAL A 199 -5.48 -7.63 -14.03
C VAL A 199 -6.13 -7.38 -12.67
N PRO A 200 -7.24 -8.06 -12.30
CA PRO A 200 -7.83 -7.92 -10.98
C PRO A 200 -7.02 -8.67 -9.93
N TRP A 201 -6.95 -8.11 -8.74
CA TRP A 201 -6.42 -8.79 -7.57
C TRP A 201 -7.28 -10.02 -7.21
N ARG A 202 -6.61 -11.11 -6.83
CA ARG A 202 -7.20 -12.33 -6.28
C ARG A 202 -6.23 -12.95 -5.26
N PRO A 203 -6.69 -13.77 -4.31
CA PRO A 203 -5.81 -14.32 -3.26
C PRO A 203 -4.60 -15.13 -3.78
N GLU A 204 -4.67 -15.65 -5.00
CA GLU A 204 -3.62 -16.47 -5.62
C GLU A 204 -2.61 -15.64 -6.44
N ILE A 205 -2.81 -14.32 -6.55
CA ILE A 205 -1.91 -13.46 -7.31
C ILE A 205 -0.52 -13.40 -6.64
N ALA A 206 0.53 -13.51 -7.44
CA ALA A 206 1.89 -13.32 -6.94
C ALA A 206 2.13 -11.85 -6.54
N PHE A 207 3.05 -11.61 -5.61
CA PHE A 207 3.34 -10.29 -5.06
C PHE A 207 3.79 -9.28 -6.12
N ASP A 208 4.77 -9.67 -6.94
CA ASP A 208 5.29 -8.88 -8.06
C ASP A 208 4.19 -8.47 -9.03
N THR A 209 3.33 -9.41 -9.39
CA THR A 209 2.21 -9.22 -10.32
C THR A 209 1.17 -8.28 -9.73
N ALA A 210 0.83 -8.44 -8.44
CA ALA A 210 -0.10 -7.56 -7.76
C ALA A 210 0.42 -6.12 -7.69
N LEU A 211 1.71 -5.95 -7.39
CA LEU A 211 2.32 -4.64 -7.27
C LEU A 211 2.42 -3.94 -8.64
N CYS A 212 2.84 -4.64 -9.69
CA CYS A 212 2.85 -4.12 -11.06
C CYS A 212 1.43 -3.78 -11.55
N ALA A 213 0.43 -4.62 -11.24
CA ALA A 213 -0.96 -4.36 -11.60
C ALA A 213 -1.52 -3.13 -10.86
N ALA A 214 -1.23 -2.99 -9.57
CA ALA A 214 -1.60 -1.80 -8.79
C ALA A 214 -0.94 -0.53 -9.34
N LYS A 215 0.33 -0.60 -9.75
CA LYS A 215 1.07 0.53 -10.32
C LYS A 215 0.49 0.95 -11.67
N SER A 216 0.18 -0.03 -12.52
CA SER A 216 -0.49 0.20 -13.79
C SER A 216 -1.88 0.80 -13.60
N TRP A 217 -2.66 0.31 -12.62
CA TRP A 217 -3.94 0.90 -12.25
C TRP A 217 -3.81 2.36 -11.80
N LEU A 218 -2.85 2.67 -10.91
CA LEU A 218 -2.59 4.04 -10.46
C LEU A 218 -2.21 4.97 -11.63
N ASN A 219 -1.39 4.49 -12.57
CA ASN A 219 -1.03 5.26 -13.76
C ASN A 219 -2.25 5.55 -14.67
N ARG A 220 -3.17 4.58 -14.83
CA ARG A 220 -4.43 4.79 -15.57
C ARG A 220 -5.37 5.75 -14.85
N MET A 221 -5.39 5.74 -13.51
CA MET A 221 -6.08 6.77 -12.75
C MET A 221 -5.50 8.13 -13.09
N ARG A 222 -4.18 8.32 -12.97
CA ARG A 222 -3.50 9.57 -13.33
C ARG A 222 -3.84 10.05 -14.75
N LEU A 223 -3.76 9.15 -15.73
CA LEU A 223 -4.14 9.43 -17.12
C LEU A 223 -5.58 9.96 -17.21
N THR A 224 -6.51 9.35 -16.47
CA THR A 224 -7.91 9.75 -16.44
C THR A 224 -8.11 11.15 -15.83
N LEU A 225 -7.34 11.47 -14.79
CA LEU A 225 -7.37 12.77 -14.11
C LEU A 225 -6.72 13.89 -14.93
N GLN A 226 -5.70 13.55 -15.73
CA GLN A 226 -4.84 14.55 -16.37
C GLN A 226 -5.19 14.81 -17.83
N LEU A 227 -5.63 13.79 -18.58
CA LEU A 227 -5.85 13.86 -20.03
C LEU A 227 -7.33 13.70 -20.39
N GLY A 228 -8.17 14.58 -19.84
CA GLY A 228 -9.56 14.71 -20.26
C GLY A 228 -9.70 15.14 -21.73
N PRO A 229 -10.91 15.02 -22.31
CA PRO A 229 -11.18 15.51 -23.67
C PRO A 229 -10.79 16.98 -23.82
N GLY A 230 -10.07 17.31 -24.90
CA GLY A 230 -9.64 18.68 -25.20
C GLY A 230 -8.40 19.17 -24.43
N VAL A 231 -7.78 18.34 -23.56
CA VAL A 231 -6.54 18.71 -22.87
C VAL A 231 -5.32 18.68 -23.80
N LEU A 232 -5.21 17.67 -24.65
CA LEU A 232 -4.25 17.65 -25.76
C LEU A 232 -5.01 17.92 -27.05
N THR A 233 -4.66 19.02 -27.70
CA THR A 233 -5.29 19.46 -28.96
C THR A 233 -4.32 19.43 -30.13
N ASP A 234 -3.03 19.61 -29.85
CA ASP A 234 -1.97 19.64 -30.83
C ASP A 234 -1.21 18.30 -30.87
N PRO A 235 -1.33 17.51 -31.96
CA PRO A 235 -0.61 16.24 -32.13
C PRO A 235 0.88 16.42 -32.47
N TRP A 236 1.37 17.66 -32.61
CA TRP A 236 2.69 18.07 -33.12
C TRP A 236 2.94 17.76 -34.59
N LEU A 237 2.58 16.56 -35.03
CA LEU A 237 2.74 16.08 -36.39
C LEU A 237 1.37 15.63 -36.91
N SER A 238 1.20 15.70 -38.23
CA SER A 238 -0.06 15.29 -38.85
C SER A 238 -0.14 13.77 -38.91
N GLY A 239 -1.31 13.23 -38.55
CA GLY A 239 -1.67 11.87 -38.94
C GLY A 239 -1.69 11.70 -40.46
N GLY A 240 -1.81 10.48 -40.94
CA GLY A 240 -1.83 10.23 -42.38
C GLY A 240 -1.58 8.78 -42.75
N GLN A 241 -1.50 8.52 -44.07
CA GLN A 241 -1.27 7.18 -44.59
C GLN A 241 0.07 7.11 -45.34
N VAL A 242 0.88 6.10 -45.03
CA VAL A 242 2.18 5.85 -45.67
C VAL A 242 2.38 4.34 -45.80
N ARG A 243 2.68 3.86 -47.02
CA ARG A 243 2.99 2.45 -47.30
C ARG A 243 1.97 1.46 -46.70
N SER A 244 0.68 1.71 -46.93
CA SER A 244 -0.48 0.95 -46.37
C SER A 244 -0.72 1.06 -44.86
N TYR A 245 0.15 1.76 -44.12
CA TYR A 245 -0.04 2.04 -42.70
C TYR A 245 -0.72 3.39 -42.47
N THR A 246 -1.60 3.47 -41.48
CA THR A 246 -2.25 4.70 -41.03
C THR A 246 -1.68 5.12 -39.68
N PHE A 247 -1.25 6.38 -39.57
CA PHE A 247 -0.74 7.00 -38.36
C PHE A 247 -1.85 7.87 -37.76
N VAL A 248 -2.31 7.52 -36.57
CA VAL A 248 -3.42 8.17 -35.88
C VAL A 248 -2.90 8.78 -34.57
N PRO A 249 -2.94 10.10 -34.38
CA PRO A 249 -2.53 10.70 -33.11
C PRO A 249 -3.46 10.25 -31.98
N LEU A 250 -2.91 10.10 -30.78
CA LEU A 250 -3.65 9.75 -29.57
C LEU A 250 -3.67 10.97 -28.65
N LEU A 251 -4.81 11.66 -28.62
CA LEU A 251 -4.96 12.99 -28.02
C LEU A 251 -5.73 12.99 -26.71
N ASP A 252 -6.41 11.91 -26.35
CA ASP A 252 -7.09 11.83 -25.07
C ASP A 252 -6.95 10.48 -24.37
N ARG A 253 -7.38 10.45 -23.10
CA ARG A 253 -7.37 9.24 -22.28
C ARG A 253 -8.10 8.06 -22.91
N ALA A 254 -9.20 8.27 -23.64
CA ALA A 254 -9.98 7.16 -24.19
C ALA A 254 -9.21 6.48 -25.33
N GLU A 255 -8.60 7.28 -26.21
CA GLU A 255 -7.75 6.79 -27.30
C GLU A 255 -6.50 6.08 -26.77
N ILE A 256 -5.83 6.66 -25.77
CA ILE A 256 -4.61 6.09 -25.17
C ILE A 256 -4.92 4.77 -24.44
N LEU A 257 -6.02 4.71 -23.68
CA LEU A 257 -6.42 3.46 -23.00
C LEU A 257 -6.86 2.38 -23.99
N ALA A 258 -7.54 2.76 -25.08
CA ALA A 258 -7.91 1.84 -26.15
C ALA A 258 -6.66 1.28 -26.85
N GLU A 259 -5.68 2.13 -27.16
CA GLU A 259 -4.39 1.72 -27.71
C GLU A 259 -3.66 0.77 -26.75
N ALA A 260 -3.51 1.14 -25.47
CA ALA A 260 -2.83 0.32 -24.47
C ALA A 260 -3.46 -1.07 -24.35
N ARG A 261 -4.79 -1.16 -24.42
CA ARG A 261 -5.54 -2.42 -24.39
C ARG A 261 -5.33 -3.24 -25.67
N ALA A 262 -5.46 -2.62 -26.84
CA ALA A 262 -5.30 -3.30 -28.13
C ALA A 262 -3.88 -3.85 -28.30
N MET A 263 -2.88 -3.05 -27.92
CA MET A 263 -1.46 -3.38 -28.03
C MET A 263 -0.91 -4.15 -26.84
N GLN A 264 -1.66 -4.26 -25.74
CA GLN A 264 -1.21 -4.86 -24.47
C GLN A 264 0.15 -4.31 -24.03
N ASN A 265 0.32 -2.99 -24.18
CA ASN A 265 1.59 -2.30 -23.96
C ASN A 265 1.44 -1.21 -22.88
N CYS A 266 2.51 -0.45 -22.66
CA CYS A 266 2.60 0.55 -21.58
C CYS A 266 2.20 1.98 -21.99
N ALA A 267 1.39 2.16 -23.05
CA ALA A 267 0.99 3.50 -23.50
C ALA A 267 0.22 4.30 -22.43
N ASP A 268 -0.47 3.61 -21.52
CA ASP A 268 -1.20 4.20 -20.39
C ASP A 268 -0.33 4.82 -19.28
N GLN A 269 0.99 4.71 -19.39
CA GLN A 269 1.95 5.26 -18.43
C GLN A 269 2.50 6.63 -18.84
N TYR A 270 2.11 7.10 -20.01
CA TYR A 270 2.64 8.33 -20.61
C TYR A 270 1.97 9.61 -20.11
N ALA A 271 1.05 9.53 -19.15
CA ALA A 271 0.24 10.65 -18.66
C ALA A 271 1.08 11.91 -18.38
N GLU A 272 2.14 11.78 -17.59
CA GLU A 272 3.03 12.89 -17.26
C GLU A 272 3.76 13.46 -18.48
N ARG A 273 4.38 12.59 -19.28
CA ARG A 273 5.19 13.02 -20.43
C ARG A 273 4.33 13.70 -21.48
N LEU A 274 3.09 13.26 -21.64
CA LEU A 274 2.10 13.91 -22.49
C LEU A 274 1.66 15.25 -21.90
N ALA A 275 1.35 15.27 -20.60
CA ALA A 275 0.89 16.47 -19.90
C ALA A 275 1.98 17.56 -19.77
N ASP A 276 3.25 17.20 -19.79
CA ASP A 276 4.37 18.15 -19.76
C ASP A 276 4.80 18.61 -21.16
N ASP A 277 4.11 18.17 -22.22
CA ASP A 277 4.53 18.41 -23.61
C ASP A 277 5.95 17.86 -23.92
N ARG A 278 6.31 16.73 -23.31
CA ARG A 278 7.58 16.03 -23.58
C ARG A 278 7.47 15.01 -24.70
N CYS A 279 6.26 14.58 -25.06
CA CYS A 279 6.04 13.68 -26.17
C CYS A 279 4.61 13.77 -26.74
N ARG A 280 4.42 13.09 -27.88
CA ARG A 280 3.12 12.71 -28.45
C ARG A 280 3.13 11.25 -28.84
N LEU A 281 1.96 10.62 -28.72
CA LEU A 281 1.76 9.23 -29.09
C LEU A 281 0.93 9.11 -30.36
N PHE A 282 1.26 8.12 -31.17
CA PHE A 282 0.53 7.75 -32.38
C PHE A 282 0.29 6.24 -32.37
N SER A 283 -0.92 5.85 -32.79
CA SER A 283 -1.25 4.48 -33.17
C SER A 283 -0.87 4.28 -34.63
N ILE A 284 -0.10 3.23 -34.92
CA ILE A 284 0.18 2.79 -36.28
C ILE A 284 -0.72 1.60 -36.57
N ARG A 285 -1.55 1.73 -37.60
CA ARG A 285 -2.56 0.75 -37.98
C ARG A 285 -2.34 0.23 -39.39
N ARG A 286 -2.70 -1.02 -39.63
CA ARG A 286 -2.79 -1.62 -40.97
C ARG A 286 -4.17 -2.22 -41.11
N GLU A 287 -4.91 -1.84 -42.15
CA GLU A 287 -6.29 -2.35 -42.37
C GLU A 287 -7.21 -2.19 -41.14
N ARG A 288 -7.01 -1.10 -40.37
CA ARG A 288 -7.66 -0.77 -39.08
C ARG A 288 -7.18 -1.56 -37.86
N GLU A 289 -6.32 -2.56 -38.01
CA GLU A 289 -5.71 -3.26 -36.88
C GLU A 289 -4.54 -2.48 -36.31
N HIS A 290 -4.37 -2.53 -34.98
CA HIS A 290 -3.26 -1.88 -34.28
C HIS A 290 -1.98 -2.72 -34.42
N VAL A 291 -0.91 -2.14 -34.95
CA VAL A 291 0.34 -2.86 -35.26
C VAL A 291 1.51 -2.37 -34.40
N ALA A 292 1.57 -1.06 -34.14
CA ALA A 292 2.59 -0.48 -33.29
C ALA A 292 2.10 0.82 -32.64
N THR A 293 2.69 1.17 -31.50
CA THR A 293 2.58 2.49 -30.88
C THR A 293 3.89 3.24 -31.07
N LEU A 294 3.78 4.47 -31.55
CA LEU A 294 4.89 5.35 -31.85
C LEU A 294 4.90 6.52 -30.88
N GLU A 295 6.08 6.82 -30.34
CA GLU A 295 6.35 7.99 -29.52
C GLU A 295 7.20 8.98 -30.32
N ILE A 296 6.72 10.23 -30.38
CA ILE A 296 7.46 11.37 -30.91
C ILE A 296 7.86 12.26 -29.76
N GLY A 297 9.14 12.62 -29.72
CA GLY A 297 9.73 13.46 -28.69
C GLY A 297 10.87 14.32 -29.25
N PRO A 298 11.51 15.14 -28.40
CA PRO A 298 12.71 15.89 -28.78
C PRO A 298 13.85 14.96 -29.23
N HIS A 299 14.56 15.36 -30.30
CA HIS A 299 15.76 14.68 -30.75
C HIS A 299 16.87 14.83 -29.71
N SER A 300 17.56 13.72 -29.39
CA SER A 300 18.54 13.67 -28.29
C SER A 300 19.79 14.52 -28.54
N ARG A 301 20.11 14.84 -29.80
CA ARG A 301 21.33 15.58 -30.19
C ARG A 301 21.05 16.92 -30.88
N GLU A 302 19.84 17.11 -31.39
CA GLU A 302 19.50 18.29 -32.22
C GLU A 302 18.39 19.06 -31.53
N ALA A 303 18.78 20.12 -30.82
CA ALA A 303 17.84 20.92 -30.06
C ALA A 303 16.75 21.52 -30.95
N GLY A 304 15.50 21.30 -30.57
CA GLY A 304 14.34 21.82 -31.29
C GLY A 304 13.92 21.01 -32.51
N MET A 305 14.49 19.81 -32.73
CA MET A 305 14.01 18.86 -33.73
C MET A 305 13.21 17.74 -33.07
N LEU A 306 12.15 17.28 -33.73
CA LEU A 306 11.37 16.11 -33.31
C LEU A 306 11.94 14.84 -33.93
N ALA A 307 11.83 13.74 -33.19
CA ALA A 307 12.31 12.43 -33.59
C ALA A 307 11.40 11.30 -33.10
N ILE A 308 11.54 10.14 -33.71
CA ILE A 308 11.01 8.89 -33.16
C ILE A 308 11.85 8.53 -31.94
N THR A 309 11.30 8.70 -30.76
CA THR A 309 11.97 8.34 -29.49
C THR A 309 11.73 6.89 -29.14
N GLN A 310 10.58 6.34 -29.54
CA GLN A 310 10.25 4.94 -29.33
C GLN A 310 9.25 4.45 -30.38
N LEU A 311 9.43 3.20 -30.83
CA LEU A 311 8.45 2.47 -31.64
C LEU A 311 8.33 1.04 -31.11
N LYS A 312 7.13 0.65 -30.66
CA LYS A 312 6.88 -0.64 -30.00
C LYS A 312 5.69 -1.35 -30.62
N GLY A 313 5.87 -2.64 -30.89
CA GLY A 313 4.78 -3.54 -31.23
C GLY A 313 3.98 -3.98 -30.01
N ARG A 314 3.14 -4.98 -30.22
CA ARG A 314 2.31 -5.60 -29.17
C ARG A 314 3.17 -6.12 -28.03
N HIS A 315 2.71 -6.04 -26.78
CA HIS A 315 3.44 -6.45 -25.57
C HIS A 315 4.79 -5.74 -25.36
N ASN A 316 4.91 -4.49 -25.85
CA ASN A 316 6.18 -3.74 -25.85
C ASN A 316 7.33 -4.43 -26.62
N MET A 317 7.00 -5.35 -27.54
CA MET A 317 7.99 -5.99 -28.40
C MET A 317 8.58 -5.00 -29.42
N ALA A 318 9.70 -5.36 -30.04
CA ALA A 318 10.24 -4.60 -31.15
C ALA A 318 9.22 -4.57 -32.30
N ALA A 319 9.03 -3.39 -32.91
CA ALA A 319 8.21 -3.29 -34.11
C ALA A 319 8.94 -3.94 -35.31
N PRO A 320 8.19 -4.59 -36.23
CA PRO A 320 8.74 -5.12 -37.47
C PRO A 320 9.46 -4.07 -38.33
N LEU A 321 10.39 -4.51 -39.18
CA LEU A 321 11.22 -3.62 -40.00
C LEU A 321 10.41 -2.76 -40.98
N ASP A 322 9.37 -3.32 -41.59
CA ASP A 322 8.48 -2.61 -42.51
C ASP A 322 7.70 -1.49 -41.80
N VAL A 323 7.33 -1.70 -40.53
CA VAL A 323 6.72 -0.65 -39.69
C VAL A 323 7.73 0.46 -39.39
N TRP A 324 9.00 0.13 -39.12
CA TRP A 324 10.07 1.14 -38.99
C TRP A 324 10.27 1.95 -40.27
N GLN A 325 10.31 1.28 -41.42
CA GLN A 325 10.45 1.96 -42.71
C GLN A 325 9.25 2.88 -42.99
N ALA A 326 8.04 2.45 -42.66
CA ALA A 326 6.84 3.28 -42.77
C ALA A 326 6.90 4.49 -41.82
N ALA A 327 7.35 4.31 -40.58
CA ALA A 327 7.47 5.38 -39.59
C ALA A 327 8.49 6.46 -40.01
N TYR A 328 9.65 6.06 -40.53
CA TYR A 328 10.63 7.02 -41.05
C TYR A 328 10.13 7.74 -42.31
N ALA A 329 9.48 7.03 -43.22
CA ALA A 329 8.87 7.65 -44.40
C ALA A 329 7.76 8.65 -44.02
N TRP A 330 6.94 8.31 -43.01
CA TRP A 330 5.93 9.21 -42.46
C TRP A 330 6.57 10.44 -41.80
N LEU A 331 7.63 10.27 -41.01
CA LEU A 331 8.34 11.38 -40.38
C LEU A 331 8.96 12.32 -41.42
N ALA A 332 9.60 11.77 -42.46
CA ALA A 332 10.21 12.54 -43.54
C ALA A 332 9.21 13.36 -44.35
N ALA A 333 7.93 12.97 -44.37
CA ALA A 333 6.86 13.70 -45.04
C ALA A 333 6.30 14.87 -44.21
N GLN A 334 6.74 15.06 -42.95
CA GLN A 334 6.22 16.10 -42.07
C GLN A 334 6.89 17.45 -42.32
N SER A 335 6.08 18.51 -42.36
CA SER A 335 6.56 19.91 -42.45
C SER A 335 6.85 20.55 -41.08
N GLY A 336 6.38 19.94 -39.98
CA GLY A 336 6.45 20.49 -38.61
C GLY A 336 7.55 19.91 -37.71
N LEU A 337 8.65 19.40 -38.29
CA LEU A 337 9.70 18.71 -37.50
C LEU A 337 10.48 19.61 -36.56
N ARG A 338 10.54 20.92 -36.85
CA ARG A 338 11.19 21.90 -35.99
C ARG A 338 10.20 22.40 -34.94
N ARG A 339 10.42 22.03 -33.69
CA ARG A 339 9.62 22.45 -32.54
C ARG A 339 10.53 22.75 -31.36
N LEU A 340 10.59 24.02 -30.97
CA LEU A 340 11.28 24.40 -29.74
C LEU A 340 10.46 23.90 -28.54
N PRO A 341 11.10 23.27 -27.54
CA PRO A 341 10.40 22.91 -26.32
C PRO A 341 9.84 24.18 -25.66
N PRO A 342 8.64 24.12 -25.07
CA PRO A 342 8.08 25.27 -24.38
C PRO A 342 9.02 25.68 -23.24
N ARG A 343 9.26 26.99 -23.09
CA ARG A 343 10.11 27.52 -22.00
C ARG A 343 9.52 27.22 -20.61
N ILE A 344 8.20 27.13 -20.54
CA ILE A 344 7.44 26.80 -19.34
C ILE A 344 6.48 25.66 -19.74
N PRO A 345 6.55 24.50 -19.08
CA PRO A 345 5.60 23.41 -19.34
C PRO A 345 4.16 23.88 -19.15
N PRO A 346 3.21 23.43 -19.99
CA PRO A 346 1.81 23.77 -19.82
C PRO A 346 1.29 23.25 -18.48
N GLU A 347 0.59 24.10 -17.73
CA GLU A 347 -0.02 23.68 -16.46
C GLU A 347 -1.28 22.88 -16.73
N ARG A 348 -1.17 21.55 -16.72
CA ARG A 348 -2.30 20.62 -16.85
C ARG A 348 -2.61 20.01 -15.48
N ARG A 349 -3.50 20.67 -14.75
CA ARG A 349 -3.91 20.24 -13.40
C ARG A 349 -4.65 18.91 -13.44
N LEU A 350 -4.50 18.14 -12.36
CA LEU A 350 -5.26 16.91 -12.14
C LEU A 350 -6.70 17.28 -11.78
N ASP A 351 -7.66 16.60 -12.39
CA ASP A 351 -9.09 16.75 -12.12
C ASP A 351 -9.45 16.21 -10.72
N GLU A 352 -9.56 17.10 -9.74
CA GLU A 352 -9.89 16.74 -8.36
C GLU A 352 -11.29 16.12 -8.21
N ASP A 353 -12.27 16.57 -9.00
CA ASP A 353 -13.63 16.04 -8.93
C ASP A 353 -13.65 14.59 -9.44
N MET A 354 -12.91 14.31 -10.51
CA MET A 354 -12.71 12.94 -10.97
C MET A 354 -11.96 12.09 -9.93
N TRP A 355 -10.96 12.63 -9.22
CA TRP A 355 -10.30 11.90 -8.13
C TRP A 355 -11.28 11.52 -7.02
N ARG A 356 -12.11 12.47 -6.57
CA ARG A 356 -13.16 12.22 -5.57
C ARG A 356 -14.17 11.18 -6.08
N GLN A 357 -14.54 11.21 -7.36
CA GLN A 357 -15.46 10.23 -7.95
C GLN A 357 -14.85 8.82 -8.02
N LEU A 358 -13.58 8.70 -8.41
CA LEU A 358 -12.89 7.41 -8.52
C LEU A 358 -12.67 6.77 -7.14
N MET A 359 -12.21 7.57 -6.16
CA MET A 359 -11.88 7.10 -4.81
C MET A 359 -13.07 7.08 -3.85
N GLY A 360 -14.14 7.80 -4.15
CA GLY A 360 -15.31 7.98 -3.28
C GLY A 360 -15.90 6.66 -2.75
N PRO A 361 -16.13 5.64 -3.59
CA PRO A 361 -16.62 4.34 -3.13
C PRO A 361 -15.70 3.67 -2.10
N TYR A 362 -14.38 3.72 -2.34
CA TYR A 362 -13.39 3.15 -1.42
C TYR A 362 -13.39 3.91 -0.09
N ARG A 363 -13.29 5.25 -0.14
CA ARG A 363 -13.31 6.11 1.06
C ARG A 363 -14.57 5.90 1.90
N LYS A 364 -15.73 5.77 1.26
CA LYS A 364 -17.01 5.49 1.96
C LYS A 364 -16.95 4.15 2.72
N ARG A 365 -16.28 3.14 2.17
CA ARG A 365 -16.16 1.81 2.78
C ARG A 365 -15.10 1.74 3.88
N THR A 366 -14.08 2.58 3.83
CA THR A 366 -12.88 2.49 4.68
C THR A 366 -12.69 3.72 5.57
N ASP A 367 -13.79 4.32 6.03
CA ASP A 367 -13.78 5.45 6.97
C ASP A 367 -12.89 6.60 6.50
N GLY A 368 -13.12 7.06 5.26
CA GLY A 368 -12.37 8.14 4.62
C GLY A 368 -11.05 7.74 3.96
N ALA A 369 -10.52 6.55 4.24
CA ALA A 369 -9.19 6.10 3.80
C ALA A 369 -8.07 7.13 4.11
N PRO A 370 -7.80 7.45 5.39
CA PRO A 370 -6.86 8.51 5.76
C PRO A 370 -5.41 8.25 5.32
N TRP A 371 -5.10 7.02 4.88
CA TRP A 371 -3.80 6.66 4.30
C TRP A 371 -3.66 7.03 2.82
N LEU A 372 -4.72 7.53 2.16
CA LEU A 372 -4.66 8.04 0.79
C LEU A 372 -5.01 9.53 0.76
N PRO A 373 -4.20 10.38 0.11
CA PRO A 373 -4.41 11.83 0.08
C PRO A 373 -5.79 12.22 -0.49
N GLU A 374 -6.48 13.15 0.17
CA GLU A 374 -7.81 13.62 -0.25
C GLU A 374 -7.79 14.31 -1.61
N LEU A 375 -6.70 15.01 -1.92
CA LEU A 375 -6.49 15.74 -3.17
C LEU A 375 -5.46 15.03 -4.04
N ALA A 376 -5.67 15.08 -5.35
CA ALA A 376 -4.73 14.58 -6.34
C ALA A 376 -3.83 15.74 -6.80
N THR A 377 -2.55 15.67 -6.43
CA THR A 377 -1.52 16.61 -6.91
C THR A 377 -0.36 15.84 -7.53
N GLN A 378 0.50 16.53 -8.27
CA GLN A 378 1.70 15.92 -8.83
C GLN A 378 2.59 15.31 -7.73
N ALA A 379 2.87 16.09 -6.68
CA ALA A 379 3.66 15.64 -5.53
C ALA A 379 3.06 14.43 -4.82
N VAL A 380 1.71 14.32 -4.77
CA VAL A 380 1.03 13.14 -4.23
C VAL A 380 1.34 11.91 -5.09
N PHE A 381 1.22 12.00 -6.41
CA PHE A 381 1.53 10.87 -7.28
C PHE A 381 3.01 10.48 -7.21
N ASP A 382 3.92 11.45 -7.09
CA ASP A 382 5.36 11.19 -6.91
C ASP A 382 5.62 10.45 -5.59
N SER A 383 4.98 10.87 -4.50
CA SER A 383 5.06 10.18 -3.21
C SER A 383 4.53 8.75 -3.28
N LEU A 384 3.34 8.55 -3.85
CA LEU A 384 2.76 7.20 -4.01
C LEU A 384 3.65 6.31 -4.88
N ASN A 385 4.25 6.86 -5.93
CA ASN A 385 5.19 6.13 -6.78
C ASN A 385 6.46 5.71 -6.02
N ALA A 386 7.01 6.62 -5.21
CA ALA A 386 8.16 6.34 -4.38
C ALA A 386 7.86 5.25 -3.33
N GLU A 387 6.69 5.31 -2.69
CA GLU A 387 6.23 4.29 -1.74
C GLU A 387 6.08 2.91 -2.41
N MET A 388 5.50 2.86 -3.61
CA MET A 388 5.39 1.62 -4.38
C MET A 388 6.76 1.09 -4.84
N ALA A 389 7.70 1.98 -5.21
CA ALA A 389 9.05 1.60 -5.57
C ALA A 389 9.83 1.05 -4.38
N ASP A 390 9.68 1.63 -3.18
CA ASP A 390 10.25 1.07 -1.95
C ASP A 390 9.65 -0.32 -1.66
N LEU A 391 8.34 -0.48 -1.83
CA LEU A 391 7.70 -1.78 -1.66
C LEU A 391 8.21 -2.82 -2.68
N ALA A 392 8.44 -2.41 -3.93
CA ALA A 392 9.02 -3.26 -4.98
C ALA A 392 10.43 -3.73 -4.59
N ARG A 393 11.27 -2.81 -4.09
CA ARG A 393 12.62 -3.11 -3.58
C ARG A 393 12.56 -4.14 -2.45
N ARG A 394 11.69 -3.95 -1.46
CA ARG A 394 11.51 -4.89 -0.34
C ARG A 394 11.05 -6.28 -0.79
N GLY A 395 10.21 -6.34 -1.82
CA GLY A 395 9.73 -7.59 -2.41
C GLY A 395 10.69 -8.24 -3.41
N GLY A 396 11.85 -7.66 -3.68
CA GLY A 396 12.80 -8.18 -4.67
C GLY A 396 12.28 -8.13 -6.11
N VAL A 397 11.36 -7.21 -6.42
CA VAL A 397 10.76 -7.09 -7.75
C VAL A 397 11.75 -6.42 -8.70
N SER A 398 12.45 -7.22 -9.51
CA SER A 398 13.49 -6.74 -10.44
C SER A 398 12.91 -6.07 -11.69
N SER A 399 11.71 -6.46 -12.12
CA SER A 399 11.00 -5.90 -13.26
C SER A 399 10.12 -4.71 -12.85
N TRP A 400 10.59 -3.87 -11.93
CA TRP A 400 9.94 -2.60 -11.62
C TRP A 400 10.14 -1.65 -12.79
N LEU A 401 9.29 -1.83 -13.79
CA LEU A 401 9.33 -1.02 -14.98
C LEU A 401 8.96 0.41 -14.57
N PHE A 402 9.76 1.38 -15.01
CA PHE A 402 9.50 2.83 -15.03
C PHE A 402 9.81 3.59 -13.73
N THR A 403 11.07 4.06 -13.64
CA THR A 403 11.47 5.30 -12.93
C THR A 403 11.19 6.52 -13.78
#